data_AF-A0A2U0RZH8-F1
#
_entry.id   AF-A0A2U0RZH8-F1
#
_cell.length_a   1.000
_cell.length_b   1.000
_cell.length_c   1.000
_cell.angle_alpha   90.00
_cell.angle_beta   90.00
_cell.angle_gamma   90.00
#
_symmetry.space_group_name_H-M   'P 1'
#
loop_
_entity.id
_entity.type
_entity.pdbx_description
1 polymer ?
#
loop_
_entity_poly.entity_id
_entity_poly.type
_entity_poly.pdbx_seq_one_letter_code
_entity_poly.pdbx_strand_id
1 'polypeptide(L)'
;MVATVNVQQAVGGSDGSPGTYNNVTASTRLQTKDQFEPADTSYPIPIPTSGFKYSYWIHVCLDLGGTFTQINNVRFYSDGAIGWNFGTGGELRRGNRDSGDHGCPMSSEYDLATGTEADTGDSVEDETDGHGFYNAQTTPTADVASDTEASPAIIDSTDHTSAGKTKAVVLQCKVANDAVQGEQADETLSFKYDEI
;
A
#
# COMPACT_ATOMS: atom_id res chain seq x y z
N MET A 1 -22.94 -1.83 20.34
CA MET A 1 -21.51 -1.90 20.01
C MET A 1 -21.36 -1.33 18.64
N VAL A 2 -20.43 -0.40 18.46
CA VAL A 2 -20.12 0.20 17.17
C VAL A 2 -18.61 0.33 17.16
N ALA A 3 -17.94 -0.44 16.32
CA ALA A 3 -16.54 -0.21 16.05
C ALA A 3 -16.34 1.17 15.42
N THR A 4 -15.23 1.81 15.73
CA THR A 4 -14.70 2.92 14.93
C THR A 4 -13.56 2.40 14.10
N VAL A 5 -13.55 2.69 12.80
CA VAL A 5 -12.52 2.23 11.89
C VAL A 5 -11.98 3.44 11.12
N ASN A 6 -10.69 3.71 11.26
CA ASN A 6 -10.00 4.75 10.49
C ASN A 6 -8.97 4.11 9.56
N VAL A 7 -8.87 4.62 8.33
CA VAL A 7 -7.75 4.27 7.44
C VAL A 7 -6.52 5.08 7.87
N GLN A 8 -5.39 4.41 8.06
CA GLN A 8 -4.13 5.05 8.44
C GLN A 8 -3.02 4.66 7.49
N GLN A 9 -2.13 5.61 7.20
CA GLN A 9 -0.83 5.33 6.58
C GLN A 9 0.28 5.40 7.62
N ALA A 10 1.13 4.39 7.65
CA ALA A 10 2.36 4.39 8.44
C ALA A 10 3.53 4.96 7.63
N VAL A 11 4.36 5.77 8.27
CA VAL A 11 5.56 6.39 7.69
C VAL A 11 6.67 6.58 8.72
N GLY A 12 7.91 6.69 8.24
CA GLY A 12 9.13 6.95 8.97
C GLY A 12 9.50 5.86 9.97
N GLY A 13 10.48 6.16 10.82
CA GLY A 13 10.97 5.21 11.83
C GLY A 13 12.10 4.35 11.30
N SER A 14 12.01 3.05 11.55
CA SER A 14 12.99 2.05 11.10
C SER A 14 12.29 0.72 10.86
N ASP A 15 12.97 -0.23 10.22
CA ASP A 15 12.42 -1.55 9.94
C ASP A 15 11.90 -2.22 11.24
N GLY A 16 10.74 -2.85 11.13
CA GLY A 16 9.97 -3.44 12.21
C GLY A 16 9.28 -2.42 13.13
N SER A 17 9.47 -1.12 12.95
CA SER A 17 8.94 -0.09 13.85
C SER A 17 8.61 1.23 13.13
N PRO A 18 7.37 1.39 12.60
CA PRO A 18 6.97 2.62 11.95
C PRO A 18 6.96 3.78 12.94
N GLY A 19 7.44 4.94 12.48
CA GLY A 19 7.60 6.12 13.31
C GLY A 19 6.28 6.81 13.65
N THR A 20 5.36 6.90 12.69
CA THR A 20 4.05 7.57 12.88
C THR A 20 2.97 6.92 12.02
N TYR A 21 1.74 6.95 12.53
CA TYR A 21 0.53 6.60 11.79
C TYR A 21 -0.33 7.85 11.61
N ASN A 22 -0.76 8.11 10.38
CA ASN A 22 -1.54 9.29 10.02
C ASN A 22 -2.90 8.88 9.48
N ASN A 23 -3.97 9.51 9.96
CA ASN A 23 -5.32 9.26 9.44
C ASN A 23 -5.46 9.78 8.01
N VAL A 24 -5.87 8.89 7.11
CA VAL A 24 -6.23 9.24 5.74
C VAL A 24 -7.67 9.75 5.75
N THR A 25 -7.83 11.07 5.77
CA THR A 25 -9.16 11.72 5.88
C THR A 25 -9.73 12.20 4.54
N ALA A 26 -8.86 12.42 3.54
CA ALA A 26 -9.24 12.82 2.20
C ALA A 26 -8.53 11.97 1.15
N SER A 27 -7.20 11.99 1.15
CA SER A 27 -6.37 11.21 0.22
C SER A 27 -4.99 10.93 0.81
N THR A 28 -4.27 10.03 0.14
CA THR A 28 -2.82 9.89 0.29
C THR A 28 -2.16 10.02 -1.09
N ARG A 29 -0.84 10.17 -1.12
CA ARG A 29 -0.04 10.33 -2.34
C ARG A 29 1.11 9.33 -2.37
N LEU A 30 1.23 8.64 -3.49
CA LEU A 30 2.39 7.82 -3.84
C LEU A 30 3.49 8.72 -4.41
N GLN A 31 4.64 8.74 -3.76
CA GLN A 31 5.75 9.65 -4.04
C GLN A 31 7.09 8.96 -3.75
N THR A 32 8.20 9.58 -4.09
CA THR A 32 9.55 9.05 -3.82
C THR A 32 10.08 9.53 -2.46
N LYS A 33 9.21 9.51 -1.45
CA LYS A 33 9.55 9.85 -0.08
C LYS A 33 8.59 9.17 0.90
N ASP A 34 9.14 8.61 1.97
CA ASP A 34 8.35 7.99 3.02
C ASP A 34 7.80 9.05 3.99
N GLN A 35 6.72 9.71 3.59
CA GLN A 35 6.05 10.75 4.36
C GLN A 35 4.54 10.76 4.08
N PHE A 36 3.77 11.28 5.03
CA PHE A 36 2.34 11.54 4.85
C PHE A 36 2.11 13.04 4.65
N GLU A 37 2.30 13.49 3.41
CA GLU A 37 2.08 14.88 2.99
C GLU A 37 1.38 14.86 1.62
N PRO A 38 0.06 14.62 1.56
CA PRO A 38 -0.65 14.38 0.30
C PRO A 38 -0.65 15.57 -0.67
N ALA A 39 -0.42 16.79 -0.15
CA ALA A 39 -0.33 18.01 -0.95
C ALA A 39 1.10 18.31 -1.46
N ASP A 40 2.13 17.59 -0.99
CA ASP A 40 3.51 17.82 -1.41
C ASP A 40 3.76 17.23 -2.80
N THR A 41 4.32 18.05 -3.70
CA THR A 41 4.66 17.68 -5.09
C THR A 41 6.17 17.60 -5.31
N SER A 42 6.99 17.77 -4.27
CA SER A 42 8.44 17.91 -4.38
C SER A 42 9.17 16.60 -4.66
N TYR A 43 8.51 15.46 -4.43
CA TYR A 43 9.07 14.11 -4.55
C TYR A 43 8.33 13.27 -5.60
N PRO A 44 8.27 13.73 -6.87
CA PRO A 44 7.55 13.02 -7.91
C PRO A 44 8.22 11.69 -8.27
N ILE A 45 7.53 10.91 -9.09
CA ILE A 45 8.09 9.76 -9.82
C ILE A 45 8.30 10.23 -11.25
N PRO A 46 9.50 10.68 -11.65
CA PRO A 46 9.75 11.08 -13.03
C PRO A 46 9.55 9.92 -14.00
N ILE A 47 9.08 10.22 -15.20
CA ILE A 47 8.99 9.22 -16.29
C ILE A 47 10.43 8.83 -16.69
N PRO A 48 10.80 7.54 -16.66
CA PRO A 48 12.14 7.11 -17.03
C PRO A 48 12.39 7.27 -18.53
N THR A 49 13.66 7.36 -18.94
CA THR A 49 14.04 7.27 -20.36
C THR A 49 13.82 5.86 -20.93
N SER A 50 14.00 4.84 -20.08
CA SER A 50 13.83 3.42 -20.40
C SER A 50 13.57 2.62 -19.12
N GLY A 51 12.92 1.47 -19.22
CA GLY A 51 12.61 0.63 -18.06
C GLY A 51 11.53 1.25 -17.19
N PHE A 52 11.62 1.01 -15.88
CA PHE A 52 10.63 1.45 -14.91
C PHE A 52 11.25 2.31 -13.82
N LYS A 53 10.45 3.22 -13.29
CA LYS A 53 10.68 3.88 -12.01
C LYS A 53 9.54 3.59 -11.07
N TYR A 54 9.81 3.67 -9.78
CA TYR A 54 8.85 3.30 -8.75
C TYR A 54 8.59 4.45 -7.80
N SER A 55 7.39 4.50 -7.23
CA SER A 55 7.20 5.24 -5.98
C SER A 55 7.96 4.55 -4.84
N TYR A 56 8.13 5.23 -3.72
CA TYR A 56 8.34 4.52 -2.47
C TYR A 56 7.08 3.71 -2.18
N TRP A 57 7.24 2.53 -1.57
CA TRP A 57 6.07 1.80 -1.10
C TRP A 57 5.47 2.50 0.13
N ILE A 58 4.16 2.39 0.30
CA ILE A 58 3.44 2.91 1.47
C ILE A 58 2.66 1.80 2.15
N HIS A 59 2.51 1.88 3.47
CA HIS A 59 1.76 0.91 4.27
C HIS A 59 0.45 1.55 4.73
N VAL A 60 -0.68 0.98 4.31
CA VAL A 60 -2.02 1.46 4.67
C VAL A 60 -2.76 0.37 5.45
N CYS A 61 -3.24 0.68 6.66
CA CYS A 61 -3.96 -0.26 7.52
C CYS A 61 -5.25 0.36 8.07
N LEU A 62 -6.07 -0.48 8.72
CA LEU A 62 -7.21 -0.02 9.52
C LEU A 62 -6.81 0.08 10.99
N ASP A 63 -7.17 1.20 11.61
CA ASP A 63 -7.10 1.43 13.05
C ASP A 63 -8.48 1.18 13.67
N LEU A 64 -8.58 0.11 14.44
CA LEU A 64 -9.80 -0.39 15.05
C LEU A 64 -9.93 0.18 16.47
N GLY A 65 -11.08 0.77 16.77
CA GLY A 65 -11.40 1.34 18.08
C GLY A 65 -12.86 1.15 18.46
N GLY A 66 -13.28 1.79 19.56
CA GLY A 66 -14.64 1.67 20.08
C GLY A 66 -14.88 0.35 20.82
N THR A 67 -16.10 -0.18 20.73
CA THR A 67 -16.48 -1.46 21.37
C THR A 67 -17.08 -2.37 20.31
N PHE A 68 -16.48 -3.54 20.12
CA PHE A 68 -16.87 -4.60 19.17
C PHE A 68 -16.54 -5.98 19.77
N THR A 69 -17.15 -7.07 19.27
CA THR A 69 -16.82 -8.43 19.74
C THR A 69 -15.62 -8.92 18.97
N GLN A 70 -15.70 -8.76 17.65
CA GLN A 70 -14.71 -9.23 16.73
C GLN A 70 -14.79 -8.45 15.42
N ILE A 71 -13.62 -8.13 14.84
CA ILE A 71 -13.46 -7.74 13.46
C ILE A 71 -12.48 -8.72 12.81
N ASN A 72 -12.82 -9.24 11.63
CA ASN A 72 -11.92 -10.11 10.85
C ASN A 72 -12.20 -9.98 9.34
N ASN A 73 -11.51 -10.80 8.54
CA ASN A 73 -11.62 -10.83 7.08
C ASN A 73 -11.49 -9.44 6.44
N VAL A 74 -10.46 -8.72 6.87
CA VAL A 74 -10.12 -7.41 6.30
C VAL A 74 -9.62 -7.64 4.89
N ARG A 75 -10.34 -7.05 3.95
CA ARG A 75 -10.20 -7.22 2.51
C ARG A 75 -9.97 -5.87 1.86
N PHE A 76 -9.21 -5.86 0.78
CA PHE A 76 -8.86 -4.68 0.02
C PHE A 76 -9.18 -4.88 -1.46
N TYR A 77 -9.71 -3.85 -2.12
CA TYR A 77 -10.09 -3.89 -3.52
C TYR A 77 -10.17 -2.50 -4.16
N SER A 78 -10.11 -2.48 -5.48
CA SER A 78 -10.46 -1.37 -6.36
C SER A 78 -11.79 -1.64 -7.08
N ASP A 79 -12.22 -0.72 -7.93
CA ASP A 79 -13.36 -0.91 -8.82
C ASP A 79 -13.04 -1.80 -10.05
N GLY A 80 -11.81 -2.31 -10.15
CA GLY A 80 -11.34 -3.13 -11.26
C GLY A 80 -10.62 -2.34 -12.37
N ALA A 81 -10.44 -1.04 -12.19
CA ALA A 81 -9.59 -0.22 -13.03
C ALA A 81 -8.75 0.72 -12.15
N ILE A 82 -7.56 1.07 -12.63
CA ILE A 82 -6.80 2.18 -12.06
C ILE A 82 -6.71 3.22 -13.16
N GLY A 83 -7.37 4.36 -12.98
CA GLY A 83 -7.57 5.37 -14.03
C GLY A 83 -6.31 6.12 -14.48
N TRP A 84 -5.13 5.66 -14.08
CA TRP A 84 -3.84 6.32 -14.29
C TRP A 84 -3.13 5.71 -15.51
N ASN A 85 -2.35 6.52 -16.23
CA ASN A 85 -1.55 6.02 -17.34
C ASN A 85 -0.09 5.85 -16.92
N PHE A 86 0.24 4.63 -16.51
CA PHE A 86 1.59 4.23 -16.10
C PHE A 86 2.53 3.87 -17.25
N GLY A 87 2.07 3.92 -18.50
CA GLY A 87 2.78 3.39 -19.65
C GLY A 87 2.75 1.86 -19.72
N THR A 88 3.40 1.29 -20.74
CA THR A 88 3.35 -0.14 -21.06
C THR A 88 3.99 -0.98 -19.95
N GLY A 89 3.18 -1.82 -19.29
CA GLY A 89 3.63 -2.69 -18.19
C GLY A 89 3.85 -1.98 -16.85
N GLY A 90 3.44 -0.71 -16.76
CA GLY A 90 3.28 0.01 -15.51
C GLY A 90 1.90 -0.26 -14.88
N GLU A 91 1.80 -0.07 -13.58
CA GLU A 91 0.64 -0.44 -12.78
C GLU A 91 0.69 0.23 -11.38
N LEU A 92 -0.47 0.30 -10.72
CA LEU A 92 -0.52 0.39 -9.26
C LEU A 92 -0.53 -1.03 -8.72
N ARG A 93 0.48 -1.38 -7.94
CA ARG A 93 0.66 -2.72 -7.43
C ARG A 93 0.59 -2.75 -5.91
N ARG A 94 0.15 -3.88 -5.37
CA ARG A 94 0.28 -4.21 -3.96
C ARG A 94 1.33 -5.30 -3.75
N GLY A 95 1.90 -5.35 -2.54
CA GLY A 95 2.64 -6.51 -2.07
C GLY A 95 1.75 -7.77 -2.11
N ASN A 96 2.36 -8.90 -2.48
CA ASN A 96 1.67 -10.17 -2.64
C ASN A 96 2.46 -11.30 -1.98
N ARG A 97 1.71 -12.24 -1.39
CA ARG A 97 2.24 -13.43 -0.71
C ARG A 97 1.76 -14.66 -1.46
N ASP A 98 2.64 -15.64 -1.62
CA ASP A 98 2.32 -16.91 -2.30
C ASP A 98 1.27 -17.73 -1.51
N SER A 99 1.11 -17.45 -0.21
CA SER A 99 0.11 -18.07 0.66
C SER A 99 -0.24 -17.20 1.86
N GLY A 100 -1.43 -17.43 2.42
CA GLY A 100 -1.94 -16.70 3.58
C GLY A 100 -2.42 -15.30 3.22
N ASP A 101 -2.51 -14.44 4.22
CA ASP A 101 -2.88 -13.04 4.03
C ASP A 101 -1.79 -12.27 3.27
N HIS A 102 -2.21 -11.31 2.45
CA HIS A 102 -1.30 -10.44 1.70
C HIS A 102 -0.83 -9.23 2.50
N GLY A 103 -1.46 -8.93 3.64
CA GLY A 103 -1.11 -7.78 4.46
C GLY A 103 0.21 -7.96 5.21
N CYS A 104 0.97 -6.88 5.31
CA CYS A 104 2.20 -6.77 6.08
C CYS A 104 1.88 -6.62 7.58
N PRO A 105 2.40 -7.50 8.47
CA PRO A 105 2.24 -7.35 9.91
C PRO A 105 3.21 -6.28 10.45
N MET A 106 2.69 -5.07 10.56
CA MET A 106 3.44 -3.82 10.82
C MET A 106 4.30 -3.79 12.10
N SER A 107 4.02 -4.65 13.09
CA SER A 107 4.78 -4.70 14.34
C SER A 107 6.15 -5.37 14.23
N SER A 108 6.41 -6.08 13.11
CA SER A 108 7.66 -6.79 12.89
C SER A 108 8.16 -6.72 11.45
N GLU A 109 7.27 -6.48 10.49
CA GLU A 109 7.57 -6.53 9.06
C GLU A 109 7.39 -5.18 8.35
N TYR A 110 7.11 -4.09 9.11
CA TYR A 110 7.24 -2.75 8.53
C TYR A 110 8.64 -2.59 7.96
N ASP A 111 8.75 -2.04 6.76
CA ASP A 111 10.02 -1.91 6.07
C ASP A 111 10.12 -0.48 5.54
N LEU A 112 11.11 0.26 6.02
CA LEU A 112 11.24 1.68 5.68
C LEU A 112 11.56 1.81 4.20
N ALA A 113 10.73 2.54 3.45
CA ALA A 113 10.96 2.70 2.02
C ALA A 113 12.23 3.50 1.73
N THR A 114 13.08 2.93 0.88
CA THR A 114 14.33 3.52 0.41
C THR A 114 14.29 3.82 -1.10
N GLY A 115 15.39 4.36 -1.61
CA GLY A 115 15.57 4.74 -3.00
C GLY A 115 16.27 6.09 -3.12
N THR A 116 16.02 6.77 -4.25
CA THR A 116 16.49 8.13 -4.52
C THR A 116 15.30 9.09 -4.56
N GLU A 117 15.25 10.00 -3.59
CA GLU A 117 14.22 11.04 -3.50
C GLU A 117 14.11 11.84 -4.82
N ALA A 118 12.87 12.12 -5.23
CA ALA A 118 12.51 12.77 -6.49
C ALA A 118 12.96 12.03 -7.76
N ASP A 119 13.36 10.75 -7.66
CA ASP A 119 13.78 9.95 -8.81
C ASP A 119 13.13 8.56 -8.87
N THR A 120 13.36 7.68 -7.89
CA THR A 120 12.76 6.33 -7.86
C THR A 120 12.85 5.73 -6.46
N GLY A 121 11.84 4.97 -6.07
CA GLY A 121 11.97 3.98 -5.00
C GLY A 121 12.60 2.68 -5.48
N ASP A 122 12.98 1.84 -4.53
CA ASP A 122 13.37 0.45 -4.78
C ASP A 122 12.12 -0.38 -5.10
N SER A 123 12.20 -1.32 -6.05
CA SER A 123 11.05 -2.15 -6.39
C SER A 123 10.77 -3.18 -5.29
N VAL A 124 9.51 -3.46 -4.96
CA VAL A 124 9.13 -4.47 -3.95
C VAL A 124 9.82 -5.82 -4.17
N GLU A 125 10.02 -6.22 -5.42
CA GLU A 125 10.66 -7.47 -5.84
C GLU A 125 12.20 -7.42 -5.94
N ASP A 126 12.85 -6.30 -5.58
CA ASP A 126 14.31 -6.20 -5.64
C ASP A 126 14.98 -7.17 -4.65
N GLU A 127 16.01 -7.87 -5.12
CA GLU A 127 16.68 -8.92 -4.34
C GLU A 127 17.50 -8.39 -3.15
N THR A 128 17.94 -7.13 -3.22
CA THR A 128 18.81 -6.50 -2.22
C THR A 128 18.04 -5.50 -1.37
N ASP A 129 17.37 -4.56 -2.02
CA ASP A 129 16.73 -3.39 -1.40
C ASP A 129 15.19 -3.49 -1.46
N GLY A 130 14.64 -4.61 -1.92
CA GLY A 130 13.19 -4.80 -2.01
C GLY A 130 12.57 -5.08 -0.65
N HIS A 131 11.24 -4.89 -0.58
CA HIS A 131 10.50 -5.01 0.68
C HIS A 131 10.62 -6.43 1.27
N GLY A 132 11.25 -6.58 2.43
CA GLY A 132 11.70 -7.87 3.00
C GLY A 132 10.59 -8.89 3.25
N PHE A 133 9.37 -8.44 3.52
CA PHE A 133 8.20 -9.32 3.66
C PHE A 133 7.72 -9.96 2.34
N TYR A 134 8.05 -9.37 1.18
CA TYR A 134 7.52 -9.77 -0.13
C TYR A 134 8.60 -10.18 -1.15
N ASN A 135 9.81 -9.63 -1.09
CA ASN A 135 10.82 -9.77 -2.15
C ASN A 135 11.20 -11.24 -2.46
N ALA A 136 11.14 -12.13 -1.46
CA ALA A 136 11.44 -13.55 -1.60
C ALA A 136 10.26 -14.42 -2.09
N GLN A 137 9.09 -13.84 -2.37
CA GLN A 137 7.94 -14.57 -2.92
C GLN A 137 8.16 -14.88 -4.40
N THR A 138 7.48 -15.92 -4.92
CA THR A 138 7.54 -16.23 -6.36
C THR A 138 6.80 -15.20 -7.20
N THR A 139 5.74 -14.62 -6.66
CA THR A 139 5.02 -13.48 -7.23
C THR A 139 4.91 -12.37 -6.17
N PRO A 140 5.93 -11.52 -5.99
CA PRO A 140 6.02 -10.53 -4.91
C PRO A 140 4.98 -9.41 -4.95
N THR A 141 4.38 -9.17 -6.12
CA THR A 141 3.41 -8.10 -6.33
C THR A 141 2.21 -8.58 -7.13
N ALA A 142 1.09 -7.88 -7.01
CA ALA A 142 -0.10 -8.06 -7.83
C ALA A 142 -0.68 -6.70 -8.22
N ASP A 143 -1.22 -6.60 -9.43
CA ASP A 143 -1.91 -5.41 -9.91
C ASP A 143 -3.20 -5.19 -9.12
N VAL A 144 -3.35 -4.00 -8.53
CA VAL A 144 -4.52 -3.62 -7.73
C VAL A 144 -5.80 -3.59 -8.57
N ALA A 145 -5.72 -3.40 -9.88
CA ALA A 145 -6.88 -3.52 -10.78
C ALA A 145 -7.47 -4.95 -10.81
N SER A 146 -6.69 -5.96 -10.40
CA SER A 146 -7.18 -7.35 -10.34
C SER A 146 -7.95 -7.66 -9.06
N ASP A 147 -7.76 -6.87 -7.99
CA ASP A 147 -8.49 -7.00 -6.74
C ASP A 147 -9.81 -6.24 -6.84
N THR A 148 -10.85 -6.91 -7.28
CA THR A 148 -12.20 -6.31 -7.41
C THR A 148 -13.04 -6.63 -6.18
N GLU A 149 -14.17 -5.94 -5.99
CA GLU A 149 -15.10 -6.29 -4.91
C GLU A 149 -15.55 -7.76 -4.97
N ALA A 150 -15.65 -8.33 -6.17
CA ALA A 150 -16.04 -9.72 -6.39
C ALA A 150 -14.93 -10.73 -6.03
N SER A 151 -13.66 -10.29 -6.05
CA SER A 151 -12.49 -11.10 -5.72
C SER A 151 -11.44 -10.24 -5.01
N PRO A 152 -11.72 -9.78 -3.78
CA PRO A 152 -10.85 -8.83 -3.09
C PRO A 152 -9.63 -9.55 -2.50
N ALA A 153 -8.53 -8.82 -2.34
CA ALA A 153 -7.35 -9.31 -1.62
C ALA A 153 -7.65 -9.47 -0.13
N ILE A 154 -7.33 -10.62 0.47
CA ILE A 154 -7.41 -10.80 1.93
C ILE A 154 -6.14 -10.20 2.54
N ILE A 155 -6.30 -9.12 3.30
CA ILE A 155 -5.21 -8.38 3.95
C ILE A 155 -4.97 -8.89 5.37
N ASP A 156 -6.03 -9.19 6.11
CA ASP A 156 -5.92 -9.69 7.47
C ASP A 156 -7.11 -10.59 7.81
N SER A 157 -6.83 -11.88 8.01
CA SER A 157 -7.81 -12.87 8.47
C SER A 157 -7.80 -13.06 9.99
N THR A 158 -6.96 -12.32 10.71
CA THR A 158 -6.87 -12.41 12.18
C THR A 158 -8.16 -11.95 12.85
N ASP A 159 -8.54 -12.66 13.91
CA ASP A 159 -9.65 -12.28 14.79
C ASP A 159 -9.23 -11.15 15.74
N HIS A 160 -9.58 -9.91 15.40
CA HIS A 160 -9.36 -8.75 16.27
C HIS A 160 -10.50 -8.63 17.28
N THR A 161 -10.22 -8.92 18.56
CA THR A 161 -11.20 -8.86 19.65
C THR A 161 -11.01 -7.65 20.58
N SER A 162 -10.10 -6.75 20.22
CA SER A 162 -9.80 -5.52 20.95
C SER A 162 -9.28 -4.45 19.99
N ALA A 163 -9.28 -3.19 20.43
CA ALA A 163 -8.73 -2.08 19.68
C ALA A 163 -7.26 -2.34 19.29
N GLY A 164 -6.87 -1.93 18.09
CA GLY A 164 -5.59 -2.27 17.51
C GLY A 164 -5.57 -1.98 16.01
N LYS A 165 -4.48 -2.36 15.36
CA LYS A 165 -4.32 -2.18 13.91
C LYS A 165 -4.35 -3.52 13.21
N THR A 166 -4.93 -3.52 12.02
CA THR A 166 -4.85 -4.66 11.11
C THR A 166 -3.45 -4.74 10.49
N LYS A 167 -3.16 -5.85 9.80
CA LYS A 167 -2.08 -5.85 8.80
C LYS A 167 -2.31 -4.75 7.76
N ALA A 168 -1.24 -4.27 7.15
CA ALA A 168 -1.29 -3.20 6.16
C ALA A 168 -1.26 -3.77 4.73
N VAL A 169 -2.02 -3.16 3.82
CA VAL A 169 -1.72 -3.28 2.39
C VAL A 169 -0.50 -2.42 2.07
N VAL A 170 0.46 -2.97 1.33
CA VAL A 170 1.65 -2.25 0.86
C VAL A 170 1.45 -1.91 -0.60
N LEU A 171 1.42 -0.62 -0.94
CA LEU A 171 1.13 -0.12 -2.29
C LEU A 171 2.36 0.54 -2.91
N GLN A 172 2.53 0.40 -4.22
CA GLN A 172 3.61 1.06 -4.98
C GLN A 172 3.16 1.35 -6.42
N CYS A 173 3.55 2.50 -6.97
CA CYS A 173 3.43 2.76 -8.41
C CYS A 173 4.64 2.22 -9.16
N LYS A 174 4.41 1.64 -10.34
CA LYS A 174 5.43 1.30 -11.33
C LYS A 174 5.15 2.09 -12.61
N VAL A 175 6.11 2.91 -13.05
CA VAL A 175 5.94 3.87 -14.15
C VAL A 175 6.94 3.55 -15.26
N ALA A 176 6.43 3.34 -16.48
CA ALA A 176 7.21 3.09 -17.70
C ALA A 176 7.56 4.39 -18.44
N ASN A 177 8.38 4.29 -19.50
CA ASN A 177 8.89 5.45 -20.25
C ASN A 177 7.87 6.11 -21.19
N ASP A 178 6.74 5.46 -21.46
CA ASP A 178 5.62 5.92 -22.27
C ASP A 178 4.38 6.32 -21.43
N ALA A 179 4.56 6.47 -20.11
CA ALA A 179 3.55 7.00 -19.20
C ALA A 179 3.15 8.44 -19.54
N VAL A 180 2.03 8.91 -18.98
CA VAL A 180 1.57 10.30 -19.15
C VAL A 180 2.08 11.17 -18.01
N GLN A 181 2.71 12.29 -18.35
CA GLN A 181 3.17 13.27 -17.37
C GLN A 181 1.99 14.02 -16.75
N GLY A 182 2.07 14.22 -15.43
CA GLY A 182 1.14 15.08 -14.69
C GLY A 182 0.58 14.38 -13.46
N GLU A 183 -0.09 15.15 -12.62
CA GLU A 183 -0.91 14.63 -11.53
C GLU A 183 -2.05 13.79 -12.13
N GLN A 184 -2.19 12.58 -11.63
CA GLN A 184 -3.28 11.69 -12.01
C GLN A 184 -4.52 12.02 -11.17
N ALA A 185 -5.71 11.69 -11.70
CA ALA A 185 -6.95 11.85 -10.95
C ALA A 185 -6.97 10.97 -9.69
N ASP A 186 -7.72 11.37 -8.67
CA ASP A 186 -7.86 10.55 -7.46
C ASP A 186 -8.45 9.17 -7.79
N GLU A 187 -7.85 8.13 -7.21
CA GLU A 187 -8.30 6.74 -7.31
C GLU A 187 -8.89 6.28 -5.97
N THR A 188 -10.02 5.57 -6.02
CA THR A 188 -10.71 5.12 -4.79
C THR A 188 -10.41 3.66 -4.51
N LEU A 189 -9.69 3.42 -3.42
CA LEU A 189 -9.35 2.09 -2.92
C LEU A 189 -10.17 1.80 -1.66
N SER A 190 -10.69 0.58 -1.55
CA SER A 190 -11.69 0.23 -0.56
C SER A 190 -11.23 -0.88 0.36
N PHE A 191 -11.55 -0.74 1.65
CA PHE A 191 -11.50 -1.84 2.60
C PHE A 191 -12.91 -2.38 2.89
N LYS A 192 -13.00 -3.68 3.14
CA LYS A 192 -14.19 -4.35 3.67
C LYS A 192 -13.79 -5.30 4.77
N TYR A 193 -14.60 -5.42 5.81
CA TYR A 193 -14.36 -6.30 6.94
C TYR A 193 -15.69 -6.87 7.43
N ASP A 194 -15.63 -7.94 8.20
CA ASP A 194 -16.78 -8.49 8.91
C ASP A 194 -16.71 -8.02 10.36
N GLU A 195 -17.83 -7.50 10.90
CA GLU A 195 -17.97 -7.09 12.31
C GLU A 195 -19.06 -7.94 12.97
N ILE A 196 -18.77 -8.47 14.17
CA ILE A 196 -19.65 -9.33 14.96
C ILE A 196 -19.94 -8.71 16.33
#